data_AF-A0A6M1RLQ1-F1
#
_entry.id   AF-A0A6M1RLQ1-F1
#
_cell.length_a   1.000
_cell.length_b   1.000
_cell.length_c   1.000
_cell.angle_alpha   90.00
_cell.angle_beta   90.00
_cell.angle_gamma   90.00
#
_symmetry.space_group_name_H-M   'P 1'
#
loop_
_entity.id
_entity.type
_entity.pdbx_description
1 polymer ?
#
loop_
_entity_poly.entity_id
_entity_poly.type
_entity_poly.pdbx_seq_one_letter_code
_entity_poly.pdbx_strand_id
1 'polypeptide(L)'
;MLIAASKKDSGASLPQAESLRLGARLLPPSTIYVLPMRKNPNWTAKRSGHDWRDDELMLAVAWLKSFVPRVQMERRIDAAKERLLEARKQMREGLQVPFFDPSDVAAWYIFQAETFAYDRAYWTPEGAMRIAPYLTRIGKELPLLLSVKNVEERAARIMLAERRQPDGGIFELLVGLAYRRGGWTDVEFVQEKRGLERTPDLHVSRPRSHWAVECKRLAVSSYATKENQRGIVLAEKVHALLLAQYRSSVVEVVYKVELEDVPDQYLADRVQAAMERASPEPVEDEIAAIRVRPVNWELTRSVLREDFVYYGSTRMIELLAGSYAHDANHSMAAKWRPWEDRPEYADAVYQASVVTWRSASVAATRQKARHFKKTLVDANGQLPGDRPGVVHIGIETYAGARVDAFRHVRNSLQSRYFDPGKSRLRWVYGNYFVPEATTRQDESWAFTETMVPYRVGSHRTKWPLPDHMLVSPEGKNFSGMHWDGRDFH
;
A
#
# COMPACT_ATOMS: atom_id res chain seq x y z
N MET A 1 -37.42 -52.98 14.22
CA MET A 1 -38.67 -52.26 13.95
C MET A 1 -38.75 -51.09 14.93
N LEU A 2 -39.00 -49.88 14.43
CA LEU A 2 -39.17 -48.57 15.11
C LEU A 2 -39.07 -48.50 16.66
N ILE A 3 -38.09 -47.74 17.17
CA ILE A 3 -38.29 -46.79 18.28
C ILE A 3 -37.56 -45.48 17.90
N ALA A 4 -38.24 -44.33 18.05
CA ALA A 4 -37.72 -43.02 17.66
C ALA A 4 -36.80 -42.42 18.74
N ALA A 5 -35.70 -41.80 18.32
CA ALA A 5 -34.79 -41.06 19.19
C ALA A 5 -35.06 -39.54 19.13
N SER A 6 -35.39 -38.96 20.29
CA SER A 6 -35.59 -37.52 20.46
C SER A 6 -34.28 -36.75 20.26
N LYS A 7 -34.28 -35.75 19.37
CA LYS A 7 -33.24 -34.71 19.36
C LYS A 7 -33.43 -33.81 20.58
N LYS A 8 -32.38 -33.64 21.37
CA LYS A 8 -32.20 -32.49 22.27
C LYS A 8 -31.02 -31.67 21.78
N ASP A 9 -31.27 -30.43 21.40
CA ASP A 9 -30.22 -29.44 21.16
C ASP A 9 -29.51 -29.10 22.48
N SER A 10 -28.19 -29.21 22.50
CA SER A 10 -27.33 -28.64 23.54
C SER A 10 -26.46 -27.54 22.92
N GLY A 11 -26.96 -26.30 22.97
CA GLY A 11 -26.21 -25.13 22.54
C GLY A 11 -24.98 -24.92 23.41
N ALA A 12 -23.79 -25.14 22.85
CA ALA A 12 -22.53 -24.78 23.49
C ALA A 12 -22.26 -23.28 23.29
N SER A 13 -22.50 -22.48 24.33
CA SER A 13 -22.14 -21.07 24.37
C SER A 13 -20.62 -20.89 24.33
N LEU A 14 -20.15 -19.95 23.51
CA LEU A 14 -18.74 -19.54 23.50
C LEU A 14 -18.38 -18.90 24.86
N PRO A 15 -17.28 -19.32 25.52
CA PRO A 15 -16.87 -18.69 26.77
C PRO A 15 -16.46 -17.23 26.54
N GLN A 16 -16.89 -16.35 27.45
CA GLN A 16 -16.53 -14.94 27.44
C GLN A 16 -15.01 -14.77 27.60
N ALA A 17 -14.41 -14.00 26.71
CA ALA A 17 -12.96 -13.78 26.67
C ALA A 17 -12.53 -12.66 27.63
N GLU A 18 -12.52 -12.93 28.94
CA GLU A 18 -11.76 -12.10 29.87
C GLU A 18 -10.26 -12.31 29.69
N SER A 19 -9.49 -11.20 29.71
CA SER A 19 -8.02 -11.08 29.56
C SER A 19 -7.42 -10.73 28.19
N LEU A 20 -8.04 -9.79 27.46
CA LEU A 20 -7.32 -8.91 26.51
C LEU A 20 -7.58 -7.43 26.88
N ARG A 21 -6.77 -6.87 27.78
CA ARG A 21 -6.76 -5.42 28.05
C ARG A 21 -6.09 -4.68 26.88
N LEU A 22 -6.81 -4.47 25.78
CA LEU A 22 -6.40 -3.50 24.77
C LEU A 22 -6.52 -2.09 25.35
N GLY A 23 -5.38 -1.44 25.61
CA GLY A 23 -5.30 -0.03 26.00
C GLY A 23 -5.53 0.97 24.85
N ALA A 24 -6.12 0.53 23.74
CA ALA A 24 -6.44 1.40 22.62
C ALA A 24 -7.71 2.20 22.92
N ARG A 25 -7.57 3.50 23.19
CA ARG A 25 -8.70 4.44 23.12
C ARG A 25 -9.16 4.56 21.67
N LEU A 26 -10.03 3.65 21.25
CA LEU A 26 -10.70 3.72 19.95
C LEU A 26 -11.55 4.98 19.89
N LEU A 27 -11.09 5.96 19.11
CA LEU A 27 -11.81 7.20 18.84
C LEU A 27 -13.20 6.90 18.23
N PRO A 28 -14.27 7.62 18.61
CA PRO A 28 -15.62 7.37 18.11
C PRO A 28 -15.71 7.42 16.57
N PRO A 29 -16.46 6.49 15.94
CA PRO A 29 -16.34 6.18 14.51
C PRO A 29 -17.05 7.16 13.55
N SER A 30 -17.86 8.11 14.06
CA SER A 30 -18.62 9.07 13.25
C SER A 30 -18.00 10.48 13.21
N THR A 31 -16.97 10.76 13.99
CA THR A 31 -16.41 12.11 14.10
C THR A 31 -15.40 12.40 12.99
N ILE A 32 -15.53 13.54 12.31
CA ILE A 32 -14.52 14.05 11.39
C ILE A 32 -13.38 14.66 12.21
N TYR A 33 -12.33 13.88 12.47
CA TYR A 33 -11.12 14.33 13.17
C TYR A 33 -10.27 15.25 12.30
N VAL A 34 -9.93 16.43 12.84
CA VAL A 34 -8.77 17.21 12.42
C VAL A 34 -7.62 16.80 13.34
N LEU A 35 -6.69 15.98 12.85
CA LEU A 35 -5.51 15.58 13.63
C LEU A 35 -4.54 16.77 13.78
N PRO A 36 -4.10 17.12 15.01
CA PRO A 36 -3.24 18.27 15.22
C PRO A 36 -1.76 17.89 15.32
N MET A 37 -1.01 18.07 14.24
CA MET A 37 0.31 18.73 14.34
C MET A 37 0.60 19.51 13.05
N ARG A 38 0.55 20.84 13.16
CA ARG A 38 0.79 21.76 12.06
C ARG A 38 2.30 21.86 11.76
N LYS A 39 2.83 20.91 10.98
CA LYS A 39 3.88 21.27 10.02
C LYS A 39 3.25 22.28 9.06
N ASN A 40 3.90 23.40 8.78
CA ASN A 40 3.34 24.43 7.92
C ASN A 40 3.29 23.90 6.46
N PRO A 41 2.11 23.72 5.85
CA PRO A 41 2.04 23.23 4.48
C PRO A 41 2.47 24.30 3.45
N ASN A 42 2.68 25.56 3.87
CA ASN A 42 3.23 26.61 3.00
C ASN A 42 4.76 26.46 2.89
N TRP A 43 5.20 25.58 1.98
CA TRP A 43 6.59 25.38 1.61
C TRP A 43 6.69 25.14 0.09
N THR A 44 7.81 25.52 -0.51
CA THR A 44 8.10 25.36 -1.95
C THR A 44 9.34 24.50 -2.12
N ALA A 45 9.42 23.72 -3.20
CA ALA A 45 10.59 22.91 -3.49
C ALA A 45 11.79 23.81 -3.76
N LYS A 46 12.94 23.48 -3.15
CA LYS A 46 14.21 24.14 -3.49
C LYS A 46 14.49 23.94 -4.98
N ARG A 47 15.03 24.95 -5.66
CA ARG A 47 15.36 24.86 -7.09
C ARG A 47 16.78 24.31 -7.38
N SER A 48 17.57 24.10 -6.32
CA SER A 48 18.94 23.59 -6.36
C SER A 48 19.15 22.48 -5.33
N GLY A 49 20.24 21.71 -5.46
CA GLY A 49 20.53 20.56 -4.59
C GLY A 49 19.74 19.29 -4.92
N HIS A 50 19.25 19.16 -6.16
CA HIS A 50 18.56 17.97 -6.69
C HIS A 50 19.42 17.16 -7.68
N ASP A 51 20.72 17.44 -7.67
CA ASP A 51 21.79 16.78 -8.45
C ASP A 51 22.43 15.60 -7.70
N TRP A 52 21.93 15.27 -6.50
CA TRP A 52 22.34 14.08 -5.76
C TRP A 52 22.03 12.79 -6.55
N ARG A 53 22.81 11.74 -6.28
CA ARG A 53 22.63 10.42 -6.87
C ARG A 53 22.35 9.39 -5.79
N ASP A 54 21.35 8.53 -6.00
CA ASP A 54 21.12 7.37 -5.14
C ASP A 54 21.93 6.17 -5.65
N ASP A 55 23.16 6.02 -5.15
CA ASP A 55 24.02 4.91 -5.52
C ASP A 55 23.52 3.55 -5.01
N GLU A 56 22.80 3.52 -3.88
CA GLU A 56 22.19 2.29 -3.37
C GLU A 56 21.09 1.82 -4.34
N LEU A 57 20.18 2.71 -4.74
CA LEU A 57 19.16 2.42 -5.74
C LEU A 57 19.75 2.06 -7.12
N MET A 58 20.77 2.78 -7.57
CA MET A 58 21.43 2.51 -8.86
C MET A 58 22.15 1.16 -8.90
N LEU A 59 22.68 0.66 -7.78
CA LEU A 59 23.25 -0.69 -7.69
C LEU A 59 22.20 -1.77 -7.91
N ALA A 60 21.01 -1.64 -7.28
CA ALA A 60 19.91 -2.57 -7.50
C ALA A 60 19.39 -2.52 -8.95
N VAL A 61 19.26 -1.32 -9.52
CA VAL A 61 18.87 -1.12 -10.92
C VAL A 61 19.87 -1.76 -11.88
N ALA A 62 21.17 -1.54 -11.68
CA ALA A 62 22.22 -2.11 -12.53
C ALA A 62 22.25 -3.64 -12.47
N TRP A 63 22.11 -4.21 -11.27
CA TRP A 63 22.04 -5.67 -11.06
C TRP A 63 20.80 -6.29 -11.71
N LEU A 64 19.61 -5.69 -11.54
CA LEU A 64 18.41 -6.20 -12.20
C LEU A 64 18.49 -6.09 -13.73
N LYS A 65 19.06 -5.00 -14.26
CA LYS A 65 19.27 -4.82 -15.71
C LYS A 65 20.22 -5.87 -16.32
N SER A 66 21.17 -6.42 -15.57
CA SER A 66 22.17 -7.37 -16.13
C SER A 66 21.58 -8.72 -16.56
N PHE A 67 20.41 -9.10 -16.04
CA PHE A 67 19.70 -10.32 -16.45
C PHE A 67 18.95 -10.21 -17.78
N VAL A 68 18.98 -9.03 -18.42
CA VAL A 68 18.32 -8.75 -19.70
C VAL A 68 19.39 -8.35 -20.72
N PRO A 69 19.45 -8.95 -21.92
CA PRO A 69 20.35 -8.50 -22.97
C PRO A 69 20.24 -6.99 -23.20
N ARG A 70 21.37 -6.28 -23.19
CA ARG A 70 21.44 -4.81 -23.14
C ARG A 70 20.47 -4.12 -24.11
N VAL A 71 20.51 -4.48 -25.39
CA VAL A 71 19.65 -3.94 -26.45
C VAL A 71 18.15 -4.19 -26.19
N GLN A 72 17.80 -5.32 -25.58
CA GLN A 72 16.42 -5.62 -25.18
C GLN A 72 15.99 -4.77 -23.97
N MET A 73 16.89 -4.51 -23.02
CA MET A 73 16.60 -3.68 -21.85
C MET A 73 16.46 -2.20 -22.25
N GLU A 74 17.35 -1.70 -23.11
CA GLU A 74 17.27 -0.35 -23.71
C GLU A 74 15.91 -0.18 -24.40
N ARG A 75 15.54 -1.07 -25.33
CA ARG A 75 14.22 -1.05 -26.00
C ARG A 75 13.02 -1.07 -25.02
N ARG A 76 13.12 -1.78 -23.90
CA ARG A 76 12.06 -1.84 -22.87
C ARG A 76 11.93 -0.52 -22.10
N ILE A 77 13.06 0.12 -21.78
CA ILE A 77 13.09 1.44 -21.14
C ILE A 77 12.58 2.51 -22.12
N ASP A 78 13.01 2.47 -23.38
CA ASP A 78 12.54 3.39 -24.42
C ASP A 78 11.04 3.29 -24.61
N ALA A 79 10.46 2.08 -24.69
CA ALA A 79 9.01 1.90 -24.77
C ALA A 79 8.26 2.46 -23.54
N ALA A 80 8.81 2.32 -22.33
CA ALA A 80 8.25 2.92 -21.12
C ALA A 80 8.31 4.46 -21.15
N LYS A 81 9.43 5.02 -21.65
CA LYS A 81 9.64 6.46 -21.82
C LYS A 81 8.74 7.06 -22.88
N GLU A 82 8.62 6.42 -24.05
CA GLU A 82 7.69 6.79 -25.12
C GLU A 82 6.24 6.80 -24.62
N ARG A 83 5.84 5.77 -23.86
CA ARG A 83 4.49 5.67 -23.30
C ARG A 83 4.16 6.77 -22.29
N LEU A 84 5.14 7.19 -21.48
CA LEU A 84 5.03 8.35 -20.58
C LEU A 84 5.01 9.68 -21.35
N LEU A 85 5.87 9.84 -22.37
CA LEU A 85 5.89 11.03 -23.22
C LEU A 85 4.57 11.22 -23.98
N GLU A 86 3.98 10.13 -24.46
CA GLU A 86 2.68 10.13 -25.11
C GLU A 86 1.55 10.46 -24.13
N ALA A 87 1.58 9.89 -22.92
CA ALA A 87 0.66 10.30 -21.85
C ALA A 87 0.78 11.80 -21.52
N ARG A 88 2.00 12.34 -21.45
CA ARG A 88 2.24 13.79 -21.25
C ARG A 88 1.65 14.65 -22.37
N LYS A 89 1.64 14.20 -23.64
CA LYS A 89 0.94 14.93 -24.71
C LYS A 89 -0.56 14.95 -24.47
N GLN A 90 -1.15 13.79 -24.21
CA GLN A 90 -2.59 13.65 -23.97
C GLN A 90 -3.04 14.42 -22.72
N MET A 91 -2.19 14.54 -21.68
CA MET A 91 -2.45 15.41 -20.53
C MET A 91 -2.46 16.91 -20.88
N ARG A 92 -1.65 17.38 -21.84
CA ARG A 92 -1.76 18.77 -22.35
C ARG A 92 -3.10 19.05 -23.04
N GLU A 93 -3.69 18.02 -23.62
CA GLU A 93 -5.03 18.05 -24.22
C GLU A 93 -6.15 17.85 -23.16
N GLY A 94 -5.80 17.70 -21.88
CA GLY A 94 -6.71 17.52 -20.76
C GLY A 94 -7.13 16.07 -20.48
N LEU A 95 -6.60 15.09 -21.23
CA LEU A 95 -6.93 13.67 -21.07
C LEU A 95 -6.14 13.05 -19.92
N GLN A 96 -6.81 12.23 -19.11
CA GLN A 96 -6.18 11.44 -18.05
C GLN A 96 -5.98 10.00 -18.55
N VAL A 97 -4.72 9.55 -18.66
CA VAL A 97 -4.37 8.22 -19.18
C VAL A 97 -3.26 7.57 -18.37
N PRO A 98 -3.17 6.22 -18.33
CA PRO A 98 -2.08 5.52 -17.63
C PRO A 98 -0.71 5.92 -18.16
N PHE A 99 0.31 5.95 -17.31
CA PHE A 99 1.69 6.29 -17.70
C PHE A 99 2.52 5.12 -18.23
N PHE A 100 2.11 3.87 -17.97
CA PHE A 100 2.87 2.67 -18.27
C PHE A 100 2.02 1.56 -18.91
N ASP A 101 2.70 0.59 -19.52
CA ASP A 101 2.08 -0.64 -20.04
C ASP A 101 2.08 -1.73 -18.96
N PRO A 102 0.92 -2.25 -18.52
CA PRO A 102 0.84 -3.37 -17.57
C PRO A 102 1.44 -4.69 -18.11
N SER A 103 1.78 -4.77 -19.41
CA SER A 103 2.46 -5.94 -19.99
C SER A 103 3.94 -6.06 -19.60
N ASP A 104 4.58 -4.97 -19.12
CA ASP A 104 5.99 -4.94 -18.69
C ASP A 104 6.23 -3.94 -17.54
N VAL A 105 5.60 -4.20 -16.39
CA VAL A 105 5.75 -3.43 -15.15
C VAL A 105 7.20 -3.40 -14.65
N ALA A 106 7.99 -4.46 -14.88
CA ALA A 106 9.41 -4.48 -14.52
C ALA A 106 10.23 -3.43 -15.27
N ALA A 107 9.96 -3.19 -16.56
CA ALA A 107 10.59 -2.11 -17.31
C ALA A 107 10.21 -0.72 -16.78
N TRP A 108 8.94 -0.53 -16.42
CA TRP A 108 8.47 0.69 -15.74
C TRP A 108 9.19 0.89 -14.39
N TYR A 109 9.36 -0.17 -13.61
CA TYR A 109 10.04 -0.09 -12.30
C TYR A 109 11.49 0.36 -12.45
N ILE A 110 12.23 -0.23 -13.39
CA ILE A 110 13.61 0.18 -13.70
C ILE A 110 13.67 1.63 -14.17
N PHE A 111 12.79 2.03 -15.09
CA PHE A 111 12.76 3.40 -15.63
C PHE A 111 12.47 4.46 -14.54
N GLN A 112 11.50 4.19 -13.66
CA GLN A 112 11.18 5.08 -12.54
C GLN A 112 12.30 5.14 -11.50
N ALA A 113 12.94 4.01 -11.17
CA ALA A 113 14.07 3.98 -10.24
C ALA A 113 15.29 4.72 -10.79
N GLU A 114 15.67 4.46 -12.04
CA GLU A 114 16.82 5.08 -12.71
C GLU A 114 16.67 6.60 -12.85
N THR A 115 15.45 7.07 -13.20
CA THR A 115 15.18 8.50 -13.34
C THR A 115 15.04 9.19 -11.98
N PHE A 116 14.43 8.55 -10.97
CA PHE A 116 14.41 9.09 -9.59
C PHE A 116 15.82 9.20 -8.99
N ALA A 117 16.68 8.23 -9.24
CA ALA A 117 18.03 8.16 -8.67
C ALA A 117 19.05 9.11 -9.31
N TYR A 118 18.79 9.62 -10.52
CA TYR A 118 19.79 10.36 -11.31
C TYR A 118 19.28 11.69 -11.89
N ASP A 119 18.48 11.68 -12.97
CA ASP A 119 18.15 12.90 -13.74
C ASP A 119 16.86 13.61 -13.31
N ARG A 120 15.98 12.90 -12.58
CA ARG A 120 14.66 13.32 -12.11
C ARG A 120 13.79 13.91 -13.21
N ALA A 121 13.98 13.52 -14.47
CA ALA A 121 13.26 14.06 -15.64
C ALA A 121 11.91 13.35 -15.92
N TYR A 122 11.79 12.08 -15.53
CA TYR A 122 10.67 11.22 -15.92
C TYR A 122 10.04 10.40 -14.76
N TRP A 123 10.44 10.66 -13.51
CA TRP A 123 9.83 10.02 -12.34
C TRP A 123 8.43 10.59 -12.02
N THR A 124 7.58 9.80 -11.37
CA THR A 124 6.34 10.26 -10.72
C THR A 124 6.37 9.96 -9.21
N PRO A 125 5.69 10.75 -8.36
CA PRO A 125 5.65 10.52 -6.91
C PRO A 125 5.21 9.10 -6.53
N GLU A 126 4.17 8.59 -7.18
CA GLU A 126 3.61 7.26 -6.95
C GLU A 126 4.56 6.14 -7.42
N GLY A 127 5.32 6.40 -8.49
CA GLY A 127 6.40 5.52 -8.95
C GLY A 127 7.51 5.42 -7.91
N ALA A 128 8.08 6.57 -7.51
CA ALA A 128 9.18 6.60 -6.55
C ALA A 128 8.81 5.98 -5.20
N MET A 129 7.67 6.35 -4.58
CA MET A 129 7.27 5.81 -3.28
C MET A 129 7.10 4.27 -3.30
N ARG A 130 6.65 3.72 -4.43
CA ARG A 130 6.36 2.29 -4.58
C ARG A 130 7.61 1.46 -4.90
N ILE A 131 8.66 2.07 -5.44
CA ILE A 131 9.82 1.35 -6.00
C ILE A 131 11.10 1.64 -5.21
N ALA A 132 11.41 2.91 -4.96
CA ALA A 132 12.67 3.33 -4.37
C ALA A 132 12.96 2.66 -3.01
N PRO A 133 12.04 2.61 -2.02
CA PRO A 133 12.36 2.04 -0.70
C PRO A 133 12.85 0.58 -0.79
N TYR A 134 12.17 -0.24 -1.60
CA TYR A 134 12.47 -1.65 -1.76
C TYR A 134 13.79 -1.88 -2.52
N LEU A 135 14.00 -1.14 -3.62
CA LEU A 135 15.22 -1.30 -4.44
C LEU A 135 16.45 -0.67 -3.78
N THR A 136 16.33 0.48 -3.12
CA THR A 136 17.40 1.07 -2.28
C THR A 136 17.84 0.04 -1.22
N ARG A 137 16.90 -0.68 -0.57
CA ARG A 137 17.29 -1.72 0.39
C ARG A 137 18.02 -2.89 -0.26
N ILE A 138 17.56 -3.36 -1.42
CA ILE A 138 18.24 -4.44 -2.18
C ILE A 138 19.67 -4.02 -2.54
N GLY A 139 19.87 -2.80 -3.04
CA GLY A 139 21.18 -2.34 -3.50
C GLY A 139 22.16 -2.07 -2.37
N LYS A 140 21.67 -1.47 -1.27
CA LYS A 140 22.43 -1.26 -0.02
C LYS A 140 23.06 -2.54 0.53
N GLU A 141 22.34 -3.65 0.46
CA GLU A 141 22.78 -4.95 0.97
C GLU A 141 23.04 -5.98 -0.14
N LEU A 142 23.26 -5.53 -1.38
CA LEU A 142 23.43 -6.39 -2.54
C LEU A 142 24.54 -7.45 -2.35
N PRO A 143 25.73 -7.16 -1.79
CA PRO A 143 26.73 -8.20 -1.50
C PRO A 143 26.25 -9.30 -0.55
N LEU A 144 25.36 -8.96 0.40
CA LEU A 144 24.77 -9.94 1.31
C LEU A 144 23.67 -10.76 0.61
N LEU A 145 22.84 -10.12 -0.20
CA LEU A 145 21.82 -10.78 -1.03
C LEU A 145 22.45 -11.75 -2.03
N LEU A 146 23.56 -11.38 -2.69
CA LEU A 146 24.32 -12.24 -3.61
C LEU A 146 24.91 -13.50 -2.94
N SER A 147 24.99 -13.54 -1.60
CA SER A 147 25.38 -14.75 -0.88
C SER A 147 24.22 -15.74 -0.64
N VAL A 148 23.01 -15.42 -1.10
CA VAL A 148 21.86 -16.34 -1.14
C VAL A 148 21.98 -17.25 -2.36
N LYS A 149 21.83 -18.56 -2.17
CA LYS A 149 21.88 -19.53 -3.26
C LYS A 149 20.64 -19.40 -4.17
N ASN A 150 20.87 -19.51 -5.48
CA ASN A 150 19.88 -19.36 -6.56
C ASN A 150 19.20 -17.97 -6.64
N VAL A 151 19.83 -16.92 -6.08
CA VAL A 151 19.27 -15.56 -6.04
C VAL A 151 19.25 -14.86 -7.40
N GLU A 152 20.25 -15.14 -8.23
CA GLU A 152 20.38 -14.55 -9.56
C GLU A 152 19.31 -15.10 -10.50
N GLU A 153 19.01 -16.40 -10.42
CA GLU A 153 17.88 -17.01 -11.14
C GLU A 153 16.54 -16.45 -10.65
N ARG A 154 16.40 -16.13 -9.35
CA ARG A 154 15.20 -15.47 -8.84
C ARG A 154 15.04 -14.05 -9.40
N ALA A 155 16.12 -13.27 -9.41
CA ALA A 155 16.15 -11.91 -9.96
C ALA A 155 15.91 -11.90 -11.49
N ALA A 156 16.51 -12.85 -12.22
CA ALA A 156 16.27 -13.04 -13.65
C ALA A 156 14.80 -13.34 -13.96
N ARG A 157 14.12 -14.16 -13.13
CA ARG A 157 12.68 -14.42 -13.29
C ARG A 157 11.84 -13.15 -13.20
N ILE A 158 12.11 -12.25 -12.26
CA ILE A 158 11.44 -10.95 -12.11
C ILE A 158 11.52 -10.14 -13.41
N MET A 159 12.73 -10.08 -13.98
CA MET A 159 13.01 -9.25 -15.15
C MET A 159 12.56 -9.86 -16.48
N LEU A 160 12.33 -11.18 -16.53
CA LEU A 160 11.99 -11.92 -17.75
C LEU A 160 10.57 -12.50 -17.71
N ALA A 161 10.35 -13.57 -16.96
CA ALA A 161 9.09 -14.34 -16.96
C ALA A 161 7.97 -13.65 -16.18
N GLU A 162 8.31 -12.98 -15.09
CA GLU A 162 7.37 -12.36 -14.14
C GLU A 162 7.23 -10.85 -14.35
N ARG A 163 7.74 -10.31 -15.47
CA ARG A 163 7.82 -8.87 -15.76
C ARG A 163 6.51 -8.07 -15.68
N ARG A 164 5.35 -8.74 -15.63
CA ARG A 164 4.02 -8.15 -15.42
C ARG A 164 3.68 -7.91 -13.94
N GLN A 165 4.32 -8.63 -13.02
CA GLN A 165 4.00 -8.65 -11.58
C GLN A 165 5.27 -8.78 -10.73
N PRO A 166 6.25 -7.85 -10.84
CA PRO A 166 7.55 -7.96 -10.16
C PRO A 166 7.47 -7.91 -8.63
N ASP A 167 6.39 -7.37 -8.05
CA ASP A 167 6.19 -7.17 -6.61
C ASP A 167 6.38 -8.46 -5.77
N GLY A 168 5.99 -9.62 -6.32
CA GLY A 168 6.13 -10.91 -5.64
C GLY A 168 7.60 -11.31 -5.46
N GLY A 169 8.37 -11.29 -6.56
CA GLY A 169 9.78 -11.62 -6.52
C GLY A 169 10.64 -10.59 -5.77
N ILE A 170 10.30 -9.30 -5.84
CA ILE A 170 10.97 -8.26 -5.03
C ILE A 170 10.75 -8.55 -3.53
N PHE A 171 9.54 -8.91 -3.12
CA PHE A 171 9.24 -9.32 -1.75
C PHE A 171 10.03 -10.56 -1.32
N GLU A 172 10.12 -11.57 -2.19
CA GLU A 172 10.93 -12.78 -1.95
C GLU A 172 12.42 -12.48 -1.78
N LEU A 173 13.01 -11.61 -2.61
CA LEU A 173 14.41 -11.16 -2.49
C LEU A 173 14.66 -10.51 -1.11
N LEU A 174 13.75 -9.64 -0.66
CA LEU A 174 13.85 -8.98 0.65
C LEU A 174 13.71 -9.96 1.81
N VAL A 175 12.85 -10.99 1.70
CA VAL A 175 12.76 -12.05 2.70
C VAL A 175 14.06 -12.87 2.75
N GLY A 176 14.61 -13.29 1.62
CA GLY A 176 15.89 -14.00 1.56
C GLY A 176 17.05 -13.19 2.17
N LEU A 177 17.12 -11.90 1.86
CA LEU A 177 18.04 -10.94 2.46
C LEU A 177 17.87 -10.85 3.99
N ALA A 178 16.64 -10.72 4.48
CA ALA A 178 16.36 -10.65 5.91
C ALA A 178 16.79 -11.93 6.67
N TYR A 179 16.64 -13.12 6.07
CA TYR A 179 17.18 -14.36 6.65
C TYR A 179 18.70 -14.35 6.74
N ARG A 180 19.42 -13.92 5.68
CA ARG A 180 20.89 -13.79 5.72
C ARG A 180 21.33 -12.83 6.81
N ARG A 181 20.71 -11.66 6.88
CA ARG A 181 21.00 -10.62 7.88
C ARG A 181 20.69 -11.09 9.30
N GLY A 182 19.63 -11.88 9.48
CA GLY A 182 19.29 -12.59 10.72
C GLY A 182 20.21 -13.78 11.10
N GLY A 183 21.36 -13.94 10.44
CA GLY A 183 22.39 -14.93 10.79
C GLY A 183 22.05 -16.36 10.36
N TRP A 184 21.28 -16.55 9.29
CA TRP A 184 21.07 -17.86 8.68
C TRP A 184 22.19 -18.16 7.68
N THR A 185 22.95 -19.23 7.92
CA THR A 185 24.18 -19.55 7.17
C THR A 185 23.89 -20.00 5.75
N ASP A 186 22.81 -20.76 5.56
CA ASP A 186 22.39 -21.32 4.29
C ASP A 186 21.00 -20.79 3.98
N VAL A 187 20.87 -19.99 2.92
CA VAL A 187 19.59 -19.48 2.42
C VAL A 187 19.59 -19.78 0.92
N GLU A 188 18.53 -20.44 0.45
CA GLU A 188 18.40 -20.90 -0.93
C GLU A 188 16.99 -20.65 -1.44
N PHE A 189 16.86 -19.98 -2.59
CA PHE A 189 15.62 -19.95 -3.36
C PHE A 189 15.38 -21.32 -4.00
N VAL A 190 14.19 -21.89 -3.80
CA VAL A 190 13.88 -23.21 -4.36
C VAL A 190 13.48 -23.05 -5.83
N GLN A 191 14.08 -23.86 -6.69
CA GLN A 191 13.69 -23.90 -8.11
C GLN A 191 12.41 -24.72 -8.28
N GLU A 192 11.36 -24.07 -8.79
CA GLU A 192 10.11 -24.73 -9.19
C GLU A 192 10.36 -25.75 -10.31
N LYS A 193 9.91 -26.99 -10.10
CA LYS A 193 9.99 -28.05 -11.11
C LYS A 193 8.58 -28.36 -11.62
N ARG A 194 8.34 -28.05 -12.90
CA ARG A 194 7.06 -28.32 -13.57
C ARG A 194 6.71 -29.81 -13.47
N GLY A 195 5.50 -30.11 -12.99
CA GLY A 195 4.98 -31.48 -12.86
C GLY A 195 5.31 -32.21 -11.56
N LEU A 196 6.00 -31.56 -10.60
CA LEU A 196 6.20 -32.09 -9.25
C LEU A 196 5.30 -31.40 -8.20
N GLU A 197 5.35 -31.87 -6.96
CA GLU A 197 4.63 -31.27 -5.83
C GLU A 197 5.02 -29.78 -5.64
N ARG A 198 4.08 -28.99 -5.10
CA ARG A 198 4.28 -27.55 -4.83
C ARG A 198 5.38 -27.37 -3.80
N THR A 199 6.42 -26.61 -4.16
CA THR A 199 7.58 -26.32 -3.30
C THR A 199 7.42 -24.98 -2.58
N PRO A 200 8.04 -24.81 -1.39
CA PRO A 200 8.15 -23.51 -0.74
C PRO A 200 9.12 -22.60 -1.51
N ASP A 201 9.02 -21.28 -1.35
CA ASP A 201 9.85 -20.32 -2.09
C ASP A 201 11.32 -20.30 -1.63
N LEU A 202 11.61 -20.49 -0.33
CA LEU A 202 12.99 -20.68 0.18
C LEU A 202 13.14 -21.88 1.13
N HIS A 203 14.37 -22.40 1.17
CA HIS A 203 14.90 -23.14 2.31
C HIS A 203 15.93 -22.30 3.07
N VAL A 204 15.85 -22.34 4.40
CA VAL A 204 16.81 -21.66 5.27
C VAL A 204 17.35 -22.60 6.34
N SER A 205 18.65 -22.55 6.58
CA SER A 205 19.36 -23.41 7.52
C SER A 205 20.45 -22.65 8.29
N ARG A 206 20.67 -23.09 9.53
CA ARG A 206 21.81 -22.76 10.39
C ARG A 206 22.05 -23.95 11.34
N PRO A 207 23.17 -24.00 12.09
CA PRO A 207 23.44 -25.11 12.99
C PRO A 207 22.25 -25.44 13.89
N ARG A 208 21.78 -26.70 13.81
CA ARG A 208 20.64 -27.27 14.57
C ARG A 208 19.25 -26.68 14.25
N SER A 209 19.06 -25.94 13.15
CA SER A 209 17.76 -25.36 12.79
C SER A 209 17.59 -25.20 11.27
N HIS A 210 16.52 -25.73 10.71
CA HIS A 210 16.20 -25.64 9.28
C HIS A 210 14.69 -25.44 9.08
N TRP A 211 14.29 -24.64 8.09
CA TRP A 211 12.90 -24.24 7.83
C TRP A 211 12.59 -24.20 6.34
N ALA A 212 11.33 -24.47 6.02
CA ALA A 212 10.72 -24.08 4.75
C ALA A 212 10.06 -22.70 4.92
N VAL A 213 10.34 -21.79 3.99
CA VAL A 213 9.84 -20.41 3.99
C VAL A 213 9.01 -20.21 2.73
N GLU A 214 7.80 -19.71 2.92
CA GLU A 214 6.82 -19.49 1.87
C GLU A 214 6.44 -18.00 1.86
N CYS A 215 6.44 -17.36 0.70
CA CYS A 215 6.30 -15.92 0.53
C CYS A 215 5.04 -15.59 -0.29
N LYS A 216 4.17 -14.74 0.26
CA LYS A 216 2.97 -14.29 -0.47
C LYS A 216 2.76 -12.79 -0.28
N ARG A 217 2.96 -12.03 -1.36
CA ARG A 217 2.56 -10.62 -1.43
C ARG A 217 1.04 -10.56 -1.66
N LEU A 218 0.29 -9.97 -0.73
CA LEU A 218 -1.13 -9.72 -0.93
C LEU A 218 -1.30 -8.56 -1.92
N ALA A 219 -2.04 -8.83 -3.00
CA ALA A 219 -2.64 -7.76 -3.78
C ALA A 219 -3.72 -7.04 -2.96
N VAL A 220 -4.04 -5.80 -3.35
CA VAL A 220 -5.22 -5.10 -2.81
C VAL A 220 -6.45 -5.98 -3.05
N SER A 221 -7.23 -6.25 -2.00
CA SER A 221 -8.39 -7.14 -2.12
C SER A 221 -9.40 -6.59 -3.14
N SER A 222 -9.98 -7.46 -3.97
CA SER A 222 -10.98 -7.05 -4.97
C SER A 222 -12.17 -6.28 -4.39
N TYR A 223 -12.53 -6.55 -3.12
CA TYR A 223 -13.51 -5.74 -2.38
C TYR A 223 -13.03 -4.30 -2.18
N ALA A 224 -11.81 -4.08 -1.70
CA ALA A 224 -11.24 -2.74 -1.52
C ALA A 224 -11.10 -1.99 -2.85
N THR A 225 -10.73 -2.68 -3.93
CA THR A 225 -10.72 -2.10 -5.29
C THR A 225 -12.12 -1.65 -5.72
N LYS A 226 -13.14 -2.48 -5.52
CA LYS A 226 -14.54 -2.13 -5.83
C LYS A 226 -15.06 -0.98 -4.97
N GLU A 227 -14.84 -1.01 -3.66
CA GLU A 227 -15.25 0.04 -2.73
C GLU A 227 -14.58 1.39 -3.08
N ASN A 228 -13.29 1.37 -3.45
CA ASN A 228 -12.60 2.59 -3.92
C ASN A 228 -13.18 3.07 -5.25
N GLN A 229 -13.39 2.18 -6.24
CA GLN A 229 -14.01 2.53 -7.51
C GLN A 229 -15.42 3.12 -7.32
N ARG A 230 -16.20 2.57 -6.39
CA ARG A 230 -17.53 3.10 -6.05
C ARG A 230 -17.45 4.49 -5.41
N GLY A 231 -16.46 4.71 -4.54
CA GLY A 231 -16.16 6.03 -3.99
C GLY A 231 -15.77 7.05 -5.06
N ILE A 232 -14.97 6.66 -6.05
CA ILE A 232 -14.64 7.48 -7.23
C ILE A 232 -15.90 7.85 -8.02
N VAL A 233 -16.77 6.88 -8.34
CA VAL A 233 -18.03 7.16 -9.08
C VAL A 233 -18.97 8.12 -8.33
N LEU A 234 -19.02 8.03 -6.99
CA LEU A 234 -19.79 8.98 -6.17
C LEU A 234 -19.12 10.37 -6.15
N ALA A 235 -17.78 10.43 -6.11
CA ALA A 235 -17.03 11.67 -6.18
C ALA A 235 -17.12 12.36 -7.56
N GLU A 236 -17.09 11.62 -8.67
CA GLU A 236 -17.23 12.13 -10.04
C GLU A 236 -18.52 12.94 -10.23
N LYS A 237 -19.63 12.52 -9.62
CA LYS A 237 -20.90 13.28 -9.66
C LYS A 237 -20.82 14.59 -8.89
N VAL A 238 -20.13 14.60 -7.75
CA VAL A 238 -19.83 15.84 -6.99
C VAL A 238 -18.91 16.76 -7.79
N HIS A 239 -17.87 16.21 -8.42
CA HIS A 239 -16.97 16.94 -9.29
C HIS A 239 -17.73 17.59 -10.45
N ALA A 240 -18.62 16.84 -11.13
CA ALA A 240 -19.45 17.35 -12.21
C ALA A 240 -20.42 18.46 -11.75
N LEU A 241 -21.08 18.29 -10.60
CA LEU A 241 -21.95 19.30 -9.98
C LEU A 241 -21.19 20.61 -9.71
N LEU A 242 -20.05 20.52 -9.02
CA LEU A 242 -19.22 21.68 -8.68
C LEU A 242 -18.65 22.35 -9.94
N LEU A 243 -18.23 21.55 -10.93
CA LEU A 243 -17.73 22.00 -12.23
C LEU A 243 -18.78 22.85 -12.96
N ALA A 244 -20.01 22.34 -13.08
CA ALA A 244 -21.12 23.00 -13.75
C ALA A 244 -21.57 24.30 -13.04
N GLN A 245 -21.50 24.33 -11.71
CA GLN A 245 -21.82 25.54 -10.92
C GLN A 245 -20.67 26.55 -10.82
N TYR A 246 -19.52 26.30 -11.46
CA TYR A 246 -18.29 27.11 -11.33
C TYR A 246 -17.81 27.28 -9.87
N ARG A 247 -18.16 26.34 -8.98
CA ARG A 247 -17.80 26.37 -7.56
C ARG A 247 -16.58 25.52 -7.27
N SER A 248 -15.89 25.84 -6.18
CA SER A 248 -14.72 25.10 -5.69
C SER A 248 -14.91 24.76 -4.22
N SER A 249 -14.78 23.49 -3.87
CA SER A 249 -15.10 23.00 -2.52
C SER A 249 -14.36 21.71 -2.19
N VAL A 250 -14.09 21.53 -0.90
CA VAL A 250 -13.59 20.29 -0.32
C VAL A 250 -14.78 19.63 0.38
N VAL A 251 -15.00 18.35 0.08
CA VAL A 251 -16.07 17.52 0.61
C VAL A 251 -15.45 16.38 1.40
N GLU A 252 -15.68 16.36 2.70
CA GLU A 252 -15.21 15.33 3.62
C GLU A 252 -16.38 14.39 3.95
N VAL A 253 -16.20 13.08 3.74
CA VAL A 253 -17.28 12.09 3.85
C VAL A 253 -16.86 10.93 4.77
N VAL A 254 -17.73 10.56 5.71
CA VAL A 254 -17.61 9.32 6.48
C VAL A 254 -18.84 8.47 6.20
N TYR A 255 -18.68 7.45 5.34
CA TYR A 255 -19.76 6.51 5.01
C TYR A 255 -19.98 5.53 6.16
N LYS A 256 -21.22 5.39 6.60
CA LYS A 256 -21.66 4.50 7.69
C LYS A 256 -22.05 3.11 7.17
N VAL A 257 -22.55 3.06 5.93
CA VAL A 257 -22.94 1.84 5.18
C VAL A 257 -21.82 1.37 4.23
N GLU A 258 -21.97 0.21 3.57
CA GLU A 258 -21.05 -0.18 2.49
C GLU A 258 -21.27 0.74 1.27
N LEU A 259 -20.21 1.13 0.56
CA LEU A 259 -20.32 2.11 -0.54
C LEU A 259 -21.16 1.59 -1.72
N GLU A 260 -21.26 0.26 -1.89
CA GLU A 260 -22.13 -0.39 -2.88
C GLU A 260 -23.61 -0.04 -2.65
N ASP A 261 -24.02 0.11 -1.38
CA ASP A 261 -25.41 0.40 -0.98
C ASP A 261 -25.75 1.90 -1.06
N VAL A 262 -24.76 2.78 -1.23
CA VAL A 262 -24.97 4.23 -1.35
C VAL A 262 -25.60 4.53 -2.71
N PRO A 263 -26.77 5.19 -2.78
CA PRO A 263 -27.39 5.52 -4.06
C PRO A 263 -26.51 6.42 -4.92
N ASP A 264 -26.53 6.23 -6.23
CA ASP A 264 -25.68 6.94 -7.19
C ASP A 264 -25.64 8.45 -6.99
N GLN A 265 -26.80 9.06 -6.82
CA GLN A 265 -26.97 10.51 -6.79
C GLN A 265 -26.85 11.11 -5.37
N TYR A 266 -26.86 10.27 -4.33
CA TYR A 266 -26.92 10.65 -2.92
C TYR A 266 -25.89 11.72 -2.52
N LEU A 267 -24.61 11.50 -2.87
CA LEU A 267 -23.55 12.40 -2.41
C LEU A 267 -23.66 13.78 -3.08
N ALA A 268 -23.99 13.83 -4.36
CA ALA A 268 -24.16 15.09 -5.09
C ALA A 268 -25.35 15.90 -4.55
N ASP A 269 -26.50 15.26 -4.29
CA ASP A 269 -27.68 15.92 -3.72
C ASP A 269 -27.41 16.45 -2.31
N ARG A 270 -26.71 15.67 -1.47
CA ARG A 270 -26.30 16.11 -0.12
C ARG A 270 -25.32 17.27 -0.17
N VAL A 271 -24.38 17.28 -1.11
CA VAL A 271 -23.45 18.39 -1.32
C VAL A 271 -24.20 19.65 -1.78
N GLN A 272 -25.13 19.52 -2.75
CA GLN A 272 -25.97 20.62 -3.19
C GLN A 272 -26.78 21.23 -2.03
N ALA A 273 -27.51 20.41 -1.27
CA ALA A 273 -28.30 20.87 -0.13
C ALA A 273 -27.44 21.54 0.96
N ALA A 274 -26.23 21.03 1.23
CA ALA A 274 -25.29 21.65 2.17
C ALA A 274 -24.82 23.03 1.68
N MET A 275 -24.61 23.19 0.37
CA MET A 275 -24.20 24.44 -0.26
C MET A 275 -25.34 25.48 -0.34
N GLU A 276 -26.59 25.03 -0.49
CA GLU A 276 -27.79 25.89 -0.44
C GLU A 276 -28.07 26.38 0.98
N ARG A 277 -27.85 25.53 1.99
CA ARG A 277 -27.95 25.89 3.42
C ARG A 277 -26.89 26.91 3.89
N ALA A 278 -25.80 27.07 3.13
CA ALA A 278 -24.69 28.01 3.42
C ALA A 278 -24.10 27.93 4.85
N SER A 279 -24.16 26.75 5.49
CA SER A 279 -23.70 26.53 6.87
C SER A 279 -22.54 25.52 6.91
N PRO A 280 -21.45 25.79 7.66
CA PRO A 280 -20.24 24.98 7.71
C PRO A 280 -20.38 23.69 8.54
N GLU A 281 -21.49 23.52 9.26
CA GLU A 281 -21.73 22.33 10.07
C GLU A 281 -21.83 21.06 9.21
N PRO A 282 -21.36 19.90 9.69
CA PRO A 282 -21.63 18.64 9.01
C PRO A 282 -23.15 18.42 8.79
N VAL A 283 -23.50 17.80 7.66
CA VAL A 283 -24.79 17.15 7.46
C VAL A 283 -24.60 15.67 7.78
N GLU A 284 -25.42 15.12 8.67
CA GLU A 284 -25.29 13.73 9.11
C GLU A 284 -26.65 13.02 9.02
N ASP A 285 -26.65 11.83 8.42
CA ASP A 285 -27.80 10.93 8.34
C ASP A 285 -27.37 9.47 8.55
N GLU A 286 -28.23 8.50 8.24
CA GLU A 286 -27.94 7.06 8.39
C GLU A 286 -26.86 6.53 7.43
N ILE A 287 -26.67 7.18 6.27
CA ILE A 287 -25.76 6.77 5.20
C ILE A 287 -24.37 7.37 5.41
N ALA A 288 -24.27 8.66 5.73
CA ALA A 288 -22.98 9.34 5.91
C ALA A 288 -23.02 10.56 6.85
N ALA A 289 -21.84 10.95 7.32
CA ALA A 289 -21.56 12.33 7.76
C ALA A 289 -20.77 13.04 6.65
N ILE A 290 -21.22 14.22 6.24
CA ILE A 290 -20.68 15.00 5.11
C ILE A 290 -20.40 16.43 5.58
N ARG A 291 -19.17 16.93 5.37
CA ARG A 291 -18.83 18.35 5.54
C ARG A 291 -18.40 18.93 4.20
N VAL A 292 -18.98 20.07 3.82
CA VAL A 292 -18.59 20.85 2.64
C VAL A 292 -17.95 22.15 3.12
N ARG A 293 -16.77 22.49 2.58
CA ARG A 293 -16.01 23.68 2.95
C ARG A 293 -15.28 24.28 1.74
N PRO A 294 -14.89 25.57 1.76
CA PRO A 294 -14.08 26.14 0.68
C PRO A 294 -12.71 25.47 0.54
N VAL A 295 -12.17 25.54 -0.68
CA VAL A 295 -10.76 25.25 -0.98
C VAL A 295 -9.86 26.30 -0.32
N ASN A 296 -8.70 25.88 0.19
CA ASN A 296 -7.69 26.77 0.74
C ASN A 296 -6.90 27.46 -0.39
N TRP A 297 -7.54 28.48 -0.98
CA TRP A 297 -6.97 29.26 -2.08
C TRP A 297 -5.76 30.10 -1.68
N GLU A 298 -5.67 30.53 -0.42
CA GLU A 298 -4.53 31.31 0.06
C GLU A 298 -3.25 30.47 -0.02
N LEU A 299 -3.27 29.28 0.57
CA LEU A 299 -2.18 28.30 0.54
C LEU A 299 -1.89 27.77 -0.86
N THR A 300 -2.92 27.41 -1.62
CA THR A 300 -2.75 26.88 -2.99
C THR A 300 -2.08 27.92 -3.89
N ARG A 301 -2.52 29.19 -3.80
CA ARG A 301 -1.98 30.27 -4.64
C ARG A 301 -0.68 30.84 -4.09
N SER A 302 -0.30 30.67 -2.82
CA SER A 302 1.04 31.04 -2.35
C SER A 302 2.08 30.11 -2.93
N VAL A 303 1.86 28.79 -2.86
CA VAL A 303 2.81 27.80 -3.40
C VAL A 303 2.89 27.86 -4.92
N LEU A 304 1.75 27.87 -5.64
CA LEU A 304 1.75 27.92 -7.11
C LEU A 304 2.27 29.24 -7.72
N ARG A 305 2.54 30.28 -6.91
CA ARG A 305 3.25 31.48 -7.39
C ARG A 305 4.77 31.28 -7.51
N GLU A 306 5.31 30.26 -6.85
CA GLU A 306 6.75 30.05 -6.70
C GLU A 306 7.20 28.66 -7.17
N ASP A 307 6.28 27.69 -7.30
CA ASP A 307 6.56 26.28 -7.53
C ASP A 307 5.48 25.59 -8.40
N PHE A 308 5.83 24.47 -9.02
CA PHE A 308 4.93 23.65 -9.83
C PHE A 308 4.57 22.37 -9.06
N VAL A 309 3.29 22.04 -8.95
CA VAL A 309 2.84 20.92 -8.10
C VAL A 309 2.20 19.81 -8.93
N TYR A 310 2.67 18.58 -8.77
CA TYR A 310 2.18 17.40 -9.50
C TYR A 310 0.65 17.25 -9.35
N TYR A 311 -0.06 17.21 -10.47
CA TYR A 311 -1.52 17.21 -10.51
C TYR A 311 -2.09 15.93 -9.89
N GLY A 312 -3.05 16.08 -8.98
CA GLY A 312 -3.68 14.95 -8.28
C GLY A 312 -2.83 14.31 -7.17
N SER A 313 -1.58 14.75 -6.99
CA SER A 313 -0.71 14.26 -5.91
C SER A 313 -1.27 14.56 -4.52
N THR A 314 -0.77 13.82 -3.53
CA THR A 314 -1.00 14.06 -2.09
C THR A 314 -0.73 15.52 -1.71
N ARG A 315 0.34 16.12 -2.27
CA ARG A 315 0.70 17.53 -2.09
C ARG A 315 -0.32 18.49 -2.68
N MET A 316 -0.83 18.25 -3.90
CA MET A 316 -1.90 19.08 -4.47
C MET A 316 -3.17 19.02 -3.63
N ILE A 317 -3.54 17.82 -3.18
CA ILE A 317 -4.70 17.60 -2.30
C ILE A 317 -4.49 18.33 -0.96
N GLU A 318 -3.29 18.28 -0.37
CA GLU A 318 -2.95 19.01 0.86
C GLU A 318 -3.11 20.53 0.70
N LEU A 319 -2.62 21.10 -0.41
CA LEU A 319 -2.72 22.55 -0.65
C LEU A 319 -4.17 23.01 -0.79
N LEU A 320 -4.98 22.22 -1.52
CA LEU A 320 -6.40 22.50 -1.74
C LEU A 320 -7.24 22.29 -0.47
N ALA A 321 -6.93 21.25 0.31
CA ALA A 321 -7.66 20.88 1.53
C ALA A 321 -7.12 21.53 2.81
N GLY A 322 -5.91 22.10 2.80
CA GLY A 322 -5.18 22.55 3.99
C GLY A 322 -4.54 21.42 4.83
N SER A 323 -4.73 20.15 4.45
CA SER A 323 -4.20 18.96 5.12
C SER A 323 -4.42 17.71 4.25
N TYR A 324 -3.50 16.74 4.27
CA TYR A 324 -3.69 15.42 3.66
C TYR A 324 -4.04 14.36 4.72
N ALA A 325 -4.81 13.33 4.33
CA ALA A 325 -5.29 12.29 5.24
C ALA A 325 -4.91 10.89 4.74
N HIS A 326 -3.73 10.41 5.14
CA HIS A 326 -3.13 9.15 4.66
C HIS A 326 -3.99 7.88 4.87
N ASP A 327 -4.99 7.94 5.74
CA ASP A 327 -5.96 6.87 6.04
C ASP A 327 -7.32 7.04 5.34
N ALA A 328 -7.43 7.99 4.42
CA ALA A 328 -8.62 8.27 3.61
C ALA A 328 -8.33 8.03 2.12
N ASN A 329 -9.39 7.73 1.36
CA ASN A 329 -9.32 7.80 -0.09
C ASN A 329 -9.64 9.23 -0.53
N HIS A 330 -9.05 9.63 -1.65
CA HIS A 330 -9.21 10.97 -2.22
C HIS A 330 -9.53 10.89 -3.71
N SER A 331 -10.35 11.84 -4.17
CA SER A 331 -10.60 12.13 -5.58
C SER A 331 -10.52 13.63 -5.79
N MET A 332 -9.94 14.06 -6.91
CA MET A 332 -9.73 15.47 -7.22
C MET A 332 -10.08 15.74 -8.68
N ALA A 333 -10.86 16.79 -8.91
CA ALA A 333 -11.09 17.35 -10.24
C ALA A 333 -10.94 18.87 -10.20
N ALA A 334 -10.26 19.43 -11.20
CA ALA A 334 -9.99 20.85 -11.28
C ALA A 334 -9.97 21.37 -12.73
N LYS A 335 -10.20 22.68 -12.90
CA LYS A 335 -9.74 23.44 -14.06
C LYS A 335 -8.38 24.02 -13.68
N TRP A 336 -7.36 23.69 -14.46
CA TRP A 336 -5.97 24.00 -14.16
C TRP A 336 -5.19 24.26 -15.45
N ARG A 337 -3.99 24.83 -15.32
CA ARG A 337 -3.03 25.01 -16.42
C ARG A 337 -1.82 24.10 -16.17
N PRO A 338 -1.49 23.19 -17.10
CA PRO A 338 -0.28 22.40 -17.02
C PRO A 338 0.96 23.29 -17.22
N TRP A 339 2.07 22.95 -16.57
CA TRP A 339 3.38 23.52 -16.89
C TRP A 339 3.85 22.98 -18.25
N GLU A 340 4.44 23.85 -19.07
CA GLU A 340 4.83 23.58 -20.45
C GLU A 340 5.79 22.39 -20.59
N ASP A 341 6.86 22.36 -19.79
CA ASP A 341 7.91 21.33 -19.84
C ASP A 341 7.47 19.99 -19.23
N ARG A 342 6.69 20.04 -18.14
CA ARG A 342 6.16 18.85 -17.44
C ARG A 342 4.65 19.00 -17.21
N PRO A 343 3.82 18.59 -18.19
CA PRO A 343 2.39 18.87 -18.16
C PRO A 343 1.61 18.07 -17.13
N GLU A 344 2.23 17.11 -16.45
CA GLU A 344 1.68 16.47 -15.26
C GLU A 344 1.80 17.34 -13.98
N TYR A 345 2.52 18.46 -14.03
CA TYR A 345 2.59 19.46 -12.96
C TYR A 345 1.68 20.65 -13.28
N ALA A 346 0.94 21.14 -12.29
CA ALA A 346 0.13 22.34 -12.41
C ALA A 346 0.96 23.59 -12.13
N ASP A 347 0.78 24.58 -13.01
CA ASP A 347 1.26 25.96 -12.88
C ASP A 347 0.17 26.88 -12.32
N ALA A 348 -1.10 26.64 -12.69
CA ALA A 348 -2.22 27.36 -12.09
C ALA A 348 -3.43 26.44 -11.85
N VAL A 349 -4.21 26.74 -10.82
CA VAL A 349 -5.51 26.08 -10.54
C VAL A 349 -6.58 27.16 -10.41
N TYR A 350 -7.60 27.10 -11.27
CA TYR A 350 -8.66 28.11 -11.41
C TYR A 350 -9.94 27.71 -10.68
N GLN A 351 -10.25 26.42 -10.71
CA GLN A 351 -11.40 25.81 -10.06
C GLN A 351 -10.96 24.45 -9.54
N ALA A 352 -11.34 24.06 -8.33
CA ALA A 352 -10.93 22.77 -7.76
C ALA A 352 -12.01 22.17 -6.86
N SER A 353 -12.11 20.85 -6.92
CA SER A 353 -12.96 20.07 -6.03
C SER A 353 -12.19 18.85 -5.54
N VAL A 354 -12.21 18.64 -4.22
CA VAL A 354 -11.57 17.50 -3.55
C VAL A 354 -12.67 16.76 -2.79
N VAL A 355 -12.83 15.46 -3.06
CA VAL A 355 -13.69 14.58 -2.27
C VAL A 355 -12.79 13.62 -1.51
N THR A 356 -12.84 13.68 -0.19
CA THR A 356 -12.08 12.84 0.73
C THR A 356 -13.05 11.95 1.48
N TRP A 357 -12.90 10.62 1.41
CA TRP A 357 -13.81 9.71 2.09
C TRP A 357 -13.14 8.59 2.90
N ARG A 358 -13.80 8.23 4.00
CA ARG A 358 -13.51 7.04 4.80
C ARG A 358 -14.76 6.15 4.90
N SER A 359 -14.54 4.85 5.07
CA SER A 359 -15.59 3.85 5.30
C SER A 359 -15.58 3.44 6.78
N ALA A 360 -16.60 3.87 7.53
CA ALA A 360 -16.81 3.48 8.93
C ALA A 360 -17.57 2.15 9.06
N SER A 361 -18.07 1.60 7.95
CA SER A 361 -18.83 0.35 7.88
C SER A 361 -18.09 -0.83 8.49
N VAL A 362 -18.76 -1.49 9.45
CA VAL A 362 -18.27 -2.71 10.08
C VAL A 362 -18.24 -3.88 9.09
N ALA A 363 -19.18 -3.91 8.14
CA ALA A 363 -19.23 -4.93 7.11
C ALA A 363 -18.06 -4.78 6.13
N ALA A 364 -17.80 -3.56 5.65
CA ALA A 364 -16.63 -3.27 4.81
C ALA A 364 -15.30 -3.62 5.49
N THR A 365 -15.14 -3.22 6.76
CA THR A 365 -13.98 -3.57 7.60
C THR A 365 -13.79 -5.09 7.70
N ARG A 366 -14.89 -5.86 7.82
CA ARG A 366 -14.85 -7.33 7.84
C ARG A 366 -14.43 -7.91 6.49
N GLN A 367 -14.97 -7.42 5.36
CA GLN A 367 -14.62 -7.92 4.02
C GLN A 367 -13.14 -7.68 3.70
N LYS A 368 -12.61 -6.48 3.97
CA LYS A 368 -11.18 -6.10 3.82
C LYS A 368 -10.20 -6.95 4.65
N ALA A 369 -10.71 -7.69 5.66
CA ALA A 369 -9.93 -8.59 6.50
C ALA A 369 -10.07 -10.08 6.13
N ARG A 370 -10.90 -10.47 5.15
CA ARG A 370 -11.12 -11.90 4.80
C ARG A 370 -9.98 -12.55 4.03
N HIS A 371 -9.14 -11.78 3.33
CA HIS A 371 -8.16 -12.31 2.37
C HIS A 371 -7.12 -13.26 3.02
N PHE A 372 -6.68 -12.96 4.26
CA PHE A 372 -5.61 -13.66 4.97
C PHE A 372 -5.81 -15.18 5.06
N LYS A 373 -7.00 -15.66 5.47
CA LYS A 373 -7.26 -17.11 5.60
C LYS A 373 -7.06 -17.86 4.28
N LYS A 374 -7.48 -17.28 3.15
CA LYS A 374 -7.29 -17.93 1.84
C LYS A 374 -5.80 -18.05 1.53
N THR A 375 -5.05 -16.95 1.62
CA THR A 375 -3.61 -16.94 1.39
C THR A 375 -2.89 -17.92 2.31
N LEU A 376 -3.30 -18.04 3.58
CA LEU A 376 -2.72 -18.99 4.53
C LEU A 376 -2.94 -20.46 4.12
N VAL A 377 -4.13 -20.82 3.60
CA VAL A 377 -4.38 -22.15 3.04
C VAL A 377 -3.52 -22.39 1.79
N ASP A 378 -3.51 -21.44 0.87
CA ASP A 378 -2.80 -21.54 -0.41
C ASP A 378 -1.28 -21.65 -0.24
N ALA A 379 -0.73 -20.96 0.78
CA ALA A 379 0.65 -21.02 1.22
C ALA A 379 0.99 -22.31 1.98
N ASN A 380 0.11 -22.75 2.90
CA ASN A 380 0.31 -24.00 3.65
C ASN A 380 0.41 -25.23 2.73
N GLY A 381 -0.29 -25.21 1.59
CA GLY A 381 -0.20 -26.25 0.56
C GLY A 381 1.11 -26.30 -0.24
N GLN A 382 2.05 -25.39 0.00
CA GLN A 382 3.42 -25.41 -0.56
C GLN A 382 4.46 -25.87 0.46
N LEU A 383 4.09 -25.96 1.75
CA LEU A 383 5.03 -26.28 2.83
C LEU A 383 5.13 -27.80 3.03
N PRO A 384 6.36 -28.36 3.09
CA PRO A 384 6.56 -29.79 3.30
C PRO A 384 6.22 -30.22 4.74
N GLY A 385 5.99 -31.53 4.89
CA GLY A 385 5.72 -32.16 6.20
C GLY A 385 6.97 -32.58 6.98
N ASP A 386 8.16 -32.54 6.39
CA ASP A 386 9.40 -33.04 7.01
C ASP A 386 10.03 -32.02 7.98
N ARG A 387 9.92 -30.72 7.70
CA ARG A 387 10.58 -29.62 8.44
C ARG A 387 9.60 -28.52 8.87
N PRO A 388 9.90 -27.75 9.94
CA PRO A 388 9.09 -26.59 10.32
C PRO A 388 8.88 -25.60 9.17
N GLY A 389 7.64 -25.16 9.00
CA GLY A 389 7.24 -24.19 7.98
C GLY A 389 6.96 -22.81 8.57
N VAL A 390 7.24 -21.76 7.79
CA VAL A 390 6.90 -20.37 8.09
C VAL A 390 6.41 -19.66 6.82
N VAL A 391 5.38 -18.82 6.94
CA VAL A 391 4.86 -18.01 5.83
C VAL A 391 5.15 -16.53 6.08
N HIS A 392 5.72 -15.82 5.12
CA HIS A 392 5.77 -14.35 5.10
C HIS A 392 4.63 -13.83 4.21
N ILE A 393 3.80 -12.97 4.76
CA ILE A 393 2.67 -12.34 4.06
C ILE A 393 2.92 -10.83 4.00
N GLY A 394 3.28 -10.34 2.82
CA GLY A 394 3.54 -8.91 2.57
C GLY A 394 2.24 -8.16 2.27
N ILE A 395 1.87 -7.21 3.12
CA ILE A 395 0.58 -6.50 3.06
C ILE A 395 0.87 -5.02 2.80
N GLU A 396 0.44 -4.50 1.66
CA GLU A 396 0.40 -3.04 1.46
C GLU A 396 -0.92 -2.54 2.05
N THR A 397 -0.88 -1.46 2.83
CA THR A 397 -2.10 -0.94 3.43
C THR A 397 -2.16 0.58 3.45
N TYR A 398 -3.28 1.08 2.95
CA TYR A 398 -3.74 2.47 3.03
C TYR A 398 -5.12 2.53 3.71
N ALA A 399 -5.54 1.42 4.35
CA ALA A 399 -6.91 1.23 4.84
C ALA A 399 -7.18 1.89 6.21
N GLY A 400 -6.15 2.55 6.78
CA GLY A 400 -6.21 3.22 8.07
C GLY A 400 -6.05 2.29 9.27
N ALA A 401 -5.53 2.86 10.36
CA ALA A 401 -5.20 2.16 11.60
C ALA A 401 -6.30 1.23 12.11
N ARG A 402 -7.57 1.66 12.06
CA ARG A 402 -8.72 0.85 12.52
C ARG A 402 -8.89 -0.46 11.74
N VAL A 403 -8.67 -0.44 10.41
CA VAL A 403 -8.80 -1.64 9.58
C VAL A 403 -7.64 -2.58 9.84
N ASP A 404 -6.42 -2.07 9.99
CA ASP A 404 -5.24 -2.88 10.26
C ASP A 404 -5.21 -3.46 11.68
N ALA A 405 -5.64 -2.72 12.70
CA ALA A 405 -5.87 -3.25 14.04
C ALA A 405 -6.91 -4.39 14.04
N PHE A 406 -8.03 -4.22 13.31
CA PHE A 406 -9.04 -5.28 13.18
C PHE A 406 -8.49 -6.50 12.42
N ARG A 407 -7.75 -6.27 11.33
CA ARG A 407 -7.05 -7.29 10.54
C ARG A 407 -6.05 -8.05 11.41
N HIS A 408 -5.28 -7.37 12.24
CA HIS A 408 -4.34 -7.97 13.20
C HIS A 408 -5.04 -8.93 14.19
N VAL A 409 -6.13 -8.50 14.82
CA VAL A 409 -6.93 -9.35 15.73
C VAL A 409 -7.49 -10.57 14.98
N ARG A 410 -8.01 -10.39 13.76
CA ARG A 410 -8.57 -11.47 12.96
C ARG A 410 -7.50 -12.47 12.49
N ASN A 411 -6.35 -11.99 12.04
CA ASN A 411 -5.21 -12.82 11.63
C ASN A 411 -4.69 -13.64 12.83
N SER A 412 -4.56 -13.02 14.00
CA SER A 412 -4.14 -13.70 15.24
C SER A 412 -5.07 -14.86 15.60
N LEU A 413 -6.39 -14.65 15.55
CA LEU A 413 -7.37 -15.70 15.78
C LEU A 413 -7.32 -16.78 14.68
N GLN A 414 -7.22 -16.37 13.41
CA GLN A 414 -7.18 -17.30 12.28
C GLN A 414 -5.95 -18.22 12.34
N SER A 415 -4.74 -17.69 12.57
CA SER A 415 -3.53 -18.49 12.75
C SER A 415 -3.60 -19.39 13.99
N ARG A 416 -4.09 -18.88 15.13
CA ARG A 416 -4.20 -19.68 16.37
C ARG A 416 -5.07 -20.92 16.22
N TYR A 417 -6.14 -20.85 15.42
CA TYR A 417 -7.06 -21.96 15.15
C TYR A 417 -6.87 -22.59 13.76
N PHE A 418 -5.76 -22.30 13.07
CA PHE A 418 -5.44 -22.93 11.79
C PHE A 418 -4.87 -24.33 12.02
N ASP A 419 -5.43 -25.32 11.33
CA ASP A 419 -4.87 -26.67 11.25
C ASP A 419 -3.90 -26.75 10.05
N PRO A 420 -2.58 -26.95 10.28
CA PRO A 420 -1.61 -27.11 9.19
C PRO A 420 -1.72 -28.47 8.47
N GLY A 421 -2.46 -29.42 9.02
CA GLY A 421 -2.64 -30.75 8.46
C GLY A 421 -1.32 -31.53 8.40
N LYS A 422 -0.89 -31.89 7.19
CA LYS A 422 0.39 -32.60 6.95
C LYS A 422 1.62 -31.68 7.00
N SER A 423 1.46 -30.37 6.85
CA SER A 423 2.59 -29.44 6.93
C SER A 423 3.02 -29.27 8.39
N ARG A 424 4.26 -28.84 8.63
CA ARG A 424 4.72 -28.42 9.97
C ARG A 424 4.74 -26.90 10.11
N LEU A 425 3.82 -26.17 9.46
CA LEU A 425 3.67 -24.73 9.61
C LEU A 425 3.52 -24.33 11.09
N ARG A 426 4.39 -23.42 11.56
CA ARG A 426 4.44 -22.91 12.95
C ARG A 426 4.18 -21.41 13.08
N TRP A 427 4.57 -20.63 12.08
CA TRP A 427 4.53 -19.17 12.15
C TRP A 427 4.06 -18.54 10.84
N VAL A 428 3.36 -17.42 10.95
CA VAL A 428 3.06 -16.53 9.83
C VAL A 428 3.52 -15.13 10.23
N TYR A 429 4.40 -14.50 9.46
CA TYR A 429 4.69 -13.09 9.64
C TYR A 429 3.78 -12.28 8.72
N GLY A 430 3.05 -11.31 9.27
CA GLY A 430 2.48 -10.22 8.49
C GLY A 430 3.51 -9.09 8.41
N ASN A 431 4.11 -8.88 7.25
CA ASN A 431 4.98 -7.74 6.97
C ASN A 431 4.11 -6.65 6.34
N TYR A 432 3.74 -5.64 7.11
CA TYR A 432 2.89 -4.54 6.67
C TYR A 432 3.75 -3.39 6.17
N PHE A 433 3.39 -2.84 5.00
CA PHE A 433 4.07 -1.75 4.33
C PHE A 433 3.08 -0.60 4.09
N VAL A 434 3.47 0.59 4.52
CA VAL A 434 2.79 1.85 4.22
C VAL A 434 3.81 2.76 3.52
N PRO A 435 4.02 2.60 2.19
CA PRO A 435 4.76 3.56 1.40
C PRO A 435 3.90 4.81 1.18
N GLU A 436 4.50 5.99 1.26
CA GLU A 436 3.77 7.26 1.20
C GLU A 436 4.46 8.26 0.27
N ALA A 437 3.70 8.82 -0.67
CA ALA A 437 4.04 10.06 -1.34
C ALA A 437 3.82 11.19 -0.32
N THR A 438 4.88 11.46 0.44
CA THR A 438 4.88 12.41 1.56
C THR A 438 4.54 13.84 1.13
N THR A 439 3.94 14.59 2.05
CA THR A 439 3.69 16.04 1.88
C THR A 439 4.72 16.90 2.65
N ARG A 440 5.71 16.26 3.27
CA ARG A 440 6.76 16.93 4.05
C ARG A 440 7.80 17.56 3.13
N GLN A 441 8.34 18.70 3.57
CA GLN A 441 9.42 19.40 2.88
C GLN A 441 10.69 18.54 2.81
N ASP A 442 11.43 18.64 1.70
CA ASP A 442 12.69 17.93 1.44
C ASP A 442 12.62 16.39 1.51
N GLU A 443 11.43 15.79 1.43
CA GLU A 443 11.20 14.34 1.42
C GLU A 443 10.40 13.98 0.15
N SER A 444 10.80 12.95 -0.61
CA SER A 444 10.07 12.51 -1.82
C SER A 444 9.21 11.26 -1.61
N TRP A 445 9.52 10.49 -0.57
CA TRP A 445 8.75 9.35 -0.13
C TRP A 445 9.01 9.11 1.36
N ALA A 446 8.01 8.59 2.07
CA ALA A 446 8.16 8.02 3.41
C ALA A 446 7.79 6.53 3.37
N PHE A 447 8.26 5.76 4.34
CA PHE A 447 7.99 4.32 4.41
C PHE A 447 7.87 3.83 5.85
N THR A 448 6.66 3.40 6.24
CA THR A 448 6.43 2.75 7.54
C THR A 448 6.32 1.24 7.34
N GLU A 449 7.13 0.48 8.07
CA GLU A 449 7.05 -0.99 8.13
C GLU A 449 6.53 -1.45 9.50
N THR A 450 5.76 -2.54 9.54
CA THR A 450 5.43 -3.25 10.78
C THR A 450 5.44 -4.75 10.54
N MET A 451 6.34 -5.47 11.21
CA MET A 451 6.34 -6.93 11.22
C MET A 451 5.53 -7.45 12.41
N VAL A 452 4.56 -8.33 12.14
CA VAL A 452 3.76 -8.99 13.17
C VAL A 452 3.86 -10.52 13.08
N PRO A 453 4.35 -11.20 14.13
CA PRO A 453 4.40 -12.66 14.18
C PRO A 453 3.10 -13.28 14.70
N TYR A 454 2.44 -14.08 13.87
CA TYR A 454 1.27 -14.89 14.22
C TYR A 454 1.65 -16.36 14.43
N ARG A 455 1.33 -16.89 15.61
CA ARG A 455 1.59 -18.29 15.97
C ARG A 455 0.50 -19.21 15.40
N VAL A 456 0.91 -20.33 14.79
CA VAL A 456 -0.02 -21.32 14.22
C VAL A 456 -0.24 -22.46 15.21
N GLY A 457 -1.46 -22.62 15.70
CA GLY A 457 -1.79 -23.60 16.74
C GLY A 457 -0.97 -23.45 18.03
N SER A 458 -0.57 -24.57 18.65
CA SER A 458 0.24 -24.59 19.87
C SER A 458 1.36 -25.64 19.81
N HIS A 459 2.64 -25.23 19.88
CA HIS A 459 3.77 -26.11 19.47
C HIS A 459 5.15 -25.79 20.12
N ARG A 460 5.25 -24.79 21.01
CA ARG A 460 6.48 -24.28 21.69
C ARG A 460 7.68 -23.80 20.82
N THR A 461 7.76 -24.11 19.53
CA THR A 461 8.86 -23.72 18.62
C THR A 461 9.05 -22.20 18.56
N LYS A 462 10.27 -21.71 18.80
CA LYS A 462 10.62 -20.28 18.59
C LYS A 462 10.43 -19.90 17.12
N TRP A 463 10.14 -18.63 16.84
CA TRP A 463 10.11 -18.13 15.46
C TRP A 463 11.54 -18.09 14.88
N PRO A 464 11.72 -18.31 13.57
CA PRO A 464 13.06 -18.40 12.98
C PRO A 464 13.76 -17.04 12.81
N LEU A 465 13.00 -15.94 12.78
CA LEU A 465 13.48 -14.62 12.40
C LEU A 465 12.83 -13.52 13.28
N PRO A 466 13.27 -13.35 14.54
CA PRO A 466 12.79 -12.31 15.45
C PRO A 466 12.94 -10.91 14.85
N ASP A 467 11.97 -10.03 15.12
CA ASP A 467 12.07 -8.56 15.07
C ASP A 467 12.60 -7.95 13.75
N HIS A 468 12.56 -8.73 12.67
CA HIS A 468 13.05 -8.32 11.36
C HIS A 468 12.15 -7.29 10.69
N MET A 469 12.79 -6.38 9.97
CA MET A 469 12.16 -5.55 8.94
C MET A 469 12.73 -5.99 7.58
N LEU A 470 11.93 -5.92 6.53
CA LEU A 470 12.34 -6.30 5.17
C LEU A 470 12.95 -5.11 4.43
N VAL A 471 12.42 -3.91 4.65
CA VAL A 471 12.86 -2.65 4.03
C VAL A 471 13.55 -1.75 5.05
N SER A 472 12.90 -1.46 6.17
CA SER A 472 13.36 -0.46 7.14
C SER A 472 14.72 -0.82 7.79
N PRO A 473 15.59 0.17 8.10
CA PRO A 473 16.87 -0.08 8.76
C PRO A 473 16.70 -0.72 10.15
N GLU A 474 17.55 -1.70 10.47
CA GLU A 474 17.55 -2.31 11.81
C GLU A 474 18.07 -1.32 12.87
N GLY A 475 17.65 -1.50 14.12
CA GLY A 475 18.05 -0.65 15.23
C GLY A 475 17.33 0.71 15.32
N LYS A 476 16.54 1.11 14.31
CA LYS A 476 15.66 2.30 14.34
C LYS A 476 14.18 1.95 14.61
N ASN A 477 13.92 0.74 15.12
CA ASN A 477 12.58 0.21 15.32
C ASN A 477 11.96 0.75 16.63
N PHE A 478 10.71 1.21 16.55
CA PHE A 478 9.93 1.60 17.74
C PHE A 478 9.07 0.42 18.23
N SER A 479 8.88 0.32 19.55
CA SER A 479 8.05 -0.73 20.15
C SER A 479 6.55 -0.42 19.99
N GLY A 480 5.95 -0.92 18.92
CA GLY A 480 4.53 -0.72 18.63
C GLY A 480 4.13 -1.21 17.25
N MET A 481 2.85 -1.05 16.94
CA MET A 481 2.30 -1.25 15.60
C MET A 481 1.91 0.10 15.01
N HIS A 482 2.01 0.29 13.69
CA HIS A 482 1.67 1.58 13.07
C HIS A 482 0.20 2.01 13.30
N TRP A 483 -0.68 1.06 13.62
CA TRP A 483 -2.08 1.29 13.97
C TRP A 483 -2.36 1.59 15.46
N ASP A 484 -1.35 1.67 16.32
CA ASP A 484 -1.53 1.92 17.76
C ASP A 484 -1.98 3.36 18.08
N GLY A 485 -2.02 4.27 17.10
CA GLY A 485 -2.41 5.67 17.30
C GLY A 485 -1.43 6.47 18.16
N ARG A 486 -0.22 5.93 18.41
CA ARG A 486 0.93 6.74 18.81
C ARG A 486 1.43 7.42 17.55
N ASP A 487 1.15 8.72 17.43
CA ASP A 487 1.45 9.52 16.25
C ASP A 487 2.90 9.31 15.77
N PHE A 488 3.06 8.85 14.53
CA PHE A 488 4.36 8.75 13.87
C PHE A 488 4.66 10.12 13.24
N HIS A 489 5.44 10.93 13.96
CA HIS A 489 5.67 12.37 13.70
C HIS A 489 6.49 12.69 12.43
#